data_AF-A0A8S0VYZ4-F1
#
_entry.id   AF-A0A8S0VYZ4-F1
#
_cell.length_a   1.000
_cell.length_b   1.000
_cell.length_c   1.000
_cell.angle_alpha   90.00
_cell.angle_beta   90.00
_cell.angle_gamma   90.00
#
_symmetry.space_group_name_H-M   'P 1'
#
loop_
_entity.id
_entity.type
_entity.pdbx_description
1 polymer ?
#
loop_
_entity_poly.entity_id
_entity_poly.type
_entity_poly.pdbx_seq_one_letter_code
_entity_poly.pdbx_strand_id
1 'polypeptide(L)'
;MVFTDSMGSAHRAVDPSIHSGQAFSLSVCRTLQEWFEVDDLHCITFVYVPSALRWDIHGEAHKYITELKVRVGRHKTDNSIDVLRSRAAHSVLDSWSSTFQDPTYQGSEFLELQQPDRWLIQPSYFNGGSWLSTFRHSITEFARICQCITGDAPIGAYYCHFKINEPHGCTCGAALQSHQHVLFHCCNRYSVHYPRFLRDIASFLKHNPTVFGFNRDSSGVG
;
A
#
# COMPACT_ATOMS: atom_id res chain seq x y z
N MET A 1 7.54 -24.14 34.91
CA MET A 1 8.69 -23.83 34.02
C MET A 1 8.32 -24.23 32.61
N VAL A 2 8.60 -23.38 31.61
CA VAL A 2 8.22 -23.60 30.20
C VAL A 2 9.48 -23.50 29.34
N PHE A 3 9.78 -24.56 28.58
CA PHE A 3 10.92 -24.58 27.67
C PHE A 3 10.49 -24.12 26.27
N THR A 4 11.27 -23.26 25.63
CA THR A 4 10.94 -22.71 24.31
C THR A 4 12.19 -22.42 23.48
N ASP A 5 12.09 -22.64 22.18
CA ASP A 5 13.07 -22.20 21.19
C ASP A 5 12.83 -20.75 20.70
N SER A 6 11.79 -20.08 21.21
CA SER A 6 11.42 -18.73 20.80
C SER A 6 11.05 -17.85 22.00
N MET A 7 12.07 -17.25 22.63
CA MET A 7 11.85 -16.26 23.70
C MET A 7 10.96 -15.09 23.24
N GLY A 8 11.10 -14.65 21.99
CA GLY A 8 10.24 -13.60 21.43
C GLY A 8 8.76 -14.00 21.34
N SER A 9 8.46 -15.28 21.16
CA SER A 9 7.07 -15.78 21.17
C SER A 9 6.57 -15.95 22.60
N ALA A 10 7.41 -16.45 23.51
CA ALA A 10 7.07 -16.55 24.94
C ALA A 10 6.77 -15.18 25.56
N HIS A 11 7.63 -14.18 25.30
CA HIS A 11 7.38 -12.81 25.75
C HIS A 11 6.06 -12.27 25.20
N ARG A 12 5.82 -12.41 23.89
CA ARG A 12 4.57 -11.95 23.28
C ARG A 12 3.33 -12.67 23.83
N ALA A 13 3.43 -13.95 24.16
CA ALA A 13 2.31 -14.73 24.68
C ALA A 13 1.79 -14.23 26.04
N VAL A 14 2.62 -13.52 26.82
CA VAL A 14 2.25 -12.95 28.12
C VAL A 14 2.29 -11.42 28.14
N ASP A 15 2.44 -10.79 26.98
CA ASP A 15 2.45 -9.34 26.84
C ASP A 15 1.01 -8.83 26.63
N PRO A 16 0.43 -8.06 27.55
CA PRO A 16 -0.91 -7.49 27.38
C PRO A 16 -0.92 -6.25 26.47
N SER A 17 0.25 -5.74 26.05
CA SER A 17 0.37 -4.53 25.24
C SER A 17 -0.22 -4.69 23.83
N ILE A 18 -0.34 -3.58 23.10
CA ILE A 18 -0.96 -3.57 21.78
C ILE A 18 0.02 -4.17 20.76
N HIS A 19 -0.33 -5.33 20.22
CA HIS A 19 0.43 -5.96 19.13
C HIS A 19 -0.44 -6.96 18.33
N SER A 20 0.08 -7.33 17.16
CA SER A 20 -0.49 -8.41 16.35
C SER A 20 -0.55 -9.69 17.18
N GLY A 21 -1.76 -10.21 17.43
CA GLY A 21 -2.00 -11.38 18.28
C GLY A 21 -2.32 -11.08 19.75
N GLN A 22 -2.48 -9.81 20.16
CA GLN A 22 -2.85 -9.42 21.54
C GLN A 22 -4.05 -10.21 22.09
N ALA A 23 -5.00 -10.56 21.23
CA ALA A 23 -6.11 -11.47 21.53
C ALA A 23 -5.69 -12.74 22.28
N PHE A 24 -4.66 -13.41 21.76
CA PHE A 24 -4.12 -14.64 22.33
C PHE A 24 -3.39 -14.35 23.63
N SER A 25 -2.61 -13.27 23.68
CA SER A 25 -1.90 -12.86 24.89
C SER A 25 -2.85 -12.53 26.03
N LEU A 26 -3.94 -11.80 25.76
CA LEU A 26 -4.98 -11.51 26.75
C LEU A 26 -5.69 -12.78 27.22
N SER A 27 -5.92 -13.75 26.32
CA SER A 27 -6.50 -15.04 26.71
C SER A 27 -5.55 -15.82 27.63
N VAL A 28 -4.25 -15.85 27.32
CA VAL A 28 -3.22 -16.49 28.15
C VAL A 28 -3.13 -15.77 29.50
N CYS A 29 -3.02 -14.44 29.50
CA CYS A 29 -2.98 -13.63 30.72
C CYS A 29 -4.21 -13.85 31.61
N ARG A 30 -5.41 -13.99 31.04
CA ARG A 30 -6.62 -14.29 31.81
C ARG A 30 -6.55 -15.66 32.49
N THR A 31 -6.17 -16.71 31.75
CA THR A 31 -5.99 -18.05 32.35
C THR A 31 -4.90 -18.04 33.42
N LEU A 32 -3.80 -17.33 33.17
CA LEU A 32 -2.70 -17.22 34.12
C LEU A 32 -3.06 -16.40 35.35
N GLN A 33 -3.89 -15.36 35.21
CA GLN A 33 -4.37 -14.55 36.31
C GLN A 33 -5.14 -15.42 37.32
N GLU A 34 -6.11 -16.21 36.84
CA GLU A 34 -6.87 -17.15 37.69
C GLU A 34 -5.95 -18.12 38.43
N TRP A 35 -4.87 -18.56 37.78
CA TRP A 35 -3.89 -19.46 38.40
C TRP A 35 -3.00 -18.73 39.42
N PHE A 36 -2.54 -17.52 39.13
CA PHE A 36 -1.73 -16.73 40.07
C PHE A 36 -2.52 -16.26 41.29
N GLU A 37 -3.83 -16.02 41.18
CA GLU A 37 -4.69 -15.63 42.30
C GLU A 37 -4.86 -16.74 43.36
N VAL A 38 -4.54 -18.00 43.03
CA VAL A 38 -4.67 -19.15 43.95
C VAL A 38 -3.51 -19.25 44.95
N ASP A 39 -2.29 -18.86 44.54
CA ASP A 39 -1.08 -18.98 45.37
C ASP A 39 -0.03 -17.95 44.95
N ASP A 40 0.42 -17.13 45.90
CA ASP A 40 1.47 -16.12 45.70
C ASP A 40 2.84 -16.74 45.34
N LEU A 41 3.02 -18.04 45.55
CA LEU A 41 4.22 -18.79 45.14
C LEU A 41 4.18 -19.25 43.68
N HIS A 42 3.03 -19.14 43.01
CA HIS A 42 2.94 -19.50 41.60
C HIS A 42 3.80 -18.55 40.76
N CYS A 43 4.75 -19.13 40.03
CA CYS A 43 5.59 -18.41 39.08
C CYS A 43 5.77 -19.22 37.79
N ILE A 44 5.91 -18.49 36.68
CA ILE A 44 6.26 -19.08 35.39
C ILE A 44 7.63 -18.59 34.99
N THR A 45 8.55 -19.54 34.84
CA THR A 45 9.87 -19.29 34.28
C THR A 45 9.93 -19.83 32.87
N PHE A 46 10.24 -18.98 31.90
CA PHE A 46 10.56 -19.38 30.54
C PHE A 46 12.05 -19.67 30.42
N VAL A 47 12.40 -20.82 29.86
CA VAL A 47 13.78 -21.26 29.66
C VAL A 47 14.02 -21.44 28.17
N TYR A 48 14.99 -20.70 27.64
CA TYR A 48 15.39 -20.82 26.24
C TYR A 48 16.13 -22.13 25.99
N VAL A 49 15.69 -22.88 24.99
CA VAL A 49 16.32 -24.11 24.52
C VAL A 49 16.53 -24.02 23.01
N PRO A 50 17.78 -23.98 22.52
CA PRO A 50 18.04 -24.02 21.10
C PRO A 50 17.44 -25.27 20.43
N SER A 51 16.64 -25.09 19.39
CA SER A 51 16.00 -26.19 18.64
C SER A 51 17.02 -27.17 18.03
N ALA A 52 18.23 -26.70 17.73
CA ALA A 52 19.34 -27.50 17.23
C ALA A 52 19.78 -28.62 18.19
N LEU A 53 19.54 -28.47 19.50
CA LEU A 53 19.92 -29.48 20.49
C LEU A 53 19.06 -30.74 20.40
N ARG A 54 17.89 -30.68 19.72
CA ARG A 54 16.93 -31.80 19.58
C ARG A 54 16.70 -32.54 20.90
N TRP A 55 16.68 -31.79 22.01
CA TRP A 55 16.56 -32.36 23.34
C TRP A 55 15.24 -33.09 23.48
N ASP A 56 15.29 -34.42 23.62
CA ASP A 56 14.18 -35.39 23.57
C ASP A 56 12.77 -34.79 23.62
N ILE A 57 12.28 -34.40 24.80
CA ILE A 57 10.90 -33.92 25.01
C ILE A 57 10.61 -32.64 24.21
N HIS A 58 11.58 -31.73 24.11
CA HIS A 58 11.47 -30.51 23.30
C HIS A 58 11.53 -30.83 21.79
N GLY A 59 12.35 -31.80 21.38
CA GLY A 59 12.43 -32.30 20.01
C GLY A 59 11.13 -32.95 19.55
N GLU A 60 10.51 -33.76 20.41
CA GLU A 60 9.21 -34.38 20.15
C GLU A 60 8.08 -33.34 20.16
N ALA A 61 8.10 -32.35 21.07
CA ALA A 61 7.16 -31.23 21.01
C ALA A 61 7.31 -30.41 19.72
N HIS A 62 8.55 -30.16 19.26
CA HIS A 62 8.81 -29.45 18.01
C HIS A 62 8.30 -30.22 16.78
N LYS A 63 8.58 -31.54 16.69
CA LYS A 63 8.03 -32.41 15.63
C LYS A 63 6.50 -32.46 15.68
N TYR A 64 5.93 -32.65 16.88
CA TYR A 64 4.50 -32.69 17.07
C TYR A 64 3.85 -31.39 16.60
N ILE A 65 4.35 -30.21 17.01
CA ILE A 65 3.79 -28.91 16.60
C ILE A 65 3.96 -28.65 15.10
N THR A 66 5.09 -29.05 14.51
CA THR A 66 5.32 -28.87 13.06
C THR A 66 4.44 -29.78 12.20
N GLU A 67 4.10 -30.97 12.70
CA GLU A 67 3.18 -31.91 12.05
C GLU A 67 1.70 -31.57 12.32
N LEU A 68 1.42 -31.02 13.50
CA LEU A 68 0.08 -30.60 13.90
C LEU A 68 -0.28 -29.29 13.20
N LYS A 69 -1.02 -29.39 12.09
CA LYS A 69 -1.72 -28.25 11.49
C LYS A 69 -2.86 -27.79 12.40
N VAL A 70 -2.54 -27.24 13.57
CA VAL A 70 -3.52 -26.60 14.43
C VAL A 70 -3.98 -25.33 13.72
N ARG A 71 -5.29 -25.23 13.45
CA ARG A 71 -5.90 -23.94 13.12
C ARG A 71 -5.80 -23.07 14.37
N VAL A 72 -4.76 -22.23 14.44
CA VAL A 72 -4.70 -21.13 15.40
C VAL A 72 -5.89 -20.21 15.11
N GLY A 73 -6.88 -20.21 16.00
CA GLY A 73 -8.05 -19.34 15.90
C GLY A 73 -9.39 -20.07 15.92
N ARG A 74 -9.85 -20.46 17.11
CA ARG A 74 -11.30 -20.61 17.38
C ARG A 74 -11.91 -19.42 18.11
N HIS A 75 -11.09 -18.51 18.64
CA HIS A 75 -11.51 -17.19 19.07
C HIS A 75 -10.80 -16.17 18.19
N LYS A 76 -11.43 -15.81 17.06
CA LYS A 76 -11.28 -14.43 16.61
C LYS A 76 -11.90 -13.61 17.72
N THR A 77 -11.08 -13.04 18.60
CA THR A 77 -11.60 -11.98 19.46
C THR A 77 -11.88 -10.83 18.51
N ASP A 78 -13.11 -10.76 18.03
CA ASP A 78 -13.60 -9.71 17.14
C ASP A 78 -13.44 -8.29 17.71
N ASN A 79 -12.99 -8.21 18.98
CA ASN A 79 -12.83 -7.02 19.79
C ASN A 79 -11.38 -6.62 20.04
N SER A 80 -10.36 -7.28 19.47
CA SER A 80 -8.99 -6.78 19.62
C SER A 80 -8.82 -5.46 18.85
N ILE A 81 -8.03 -4.52 19.38
CA ILE A 81 -7.87 -3.20 18.75
C ILE A 81 -7.32 -3.31 17.33
N ASP A 82 -6.44 -4.28 17.07
CA ASP A 82 -5.89 -4.53 15.73
C ASP A 82 -6.93 -5.05 14.75
N VAL A 83 -7.84 -5.93 15.22
CA VAL A 83 -8.97 -6.40 14.40
C VAL A 83 -9.92 -5.26 14.09
N LEU A 84 -10.23 -4.42 15.08
CA LEU A 84 -11.08 -3.24 14.90
C LEU A 84 -10.45 -2.23 13.94
N ARG A 85 -9.14 -1.95 14.07
CA ARG A 85 -8.38 -1.10 13.14
C ARG A 85 -8.38 -1.66 11.73
N SER A 86 -8.12 -2.96 11.58
CA SER A 86 -8.13 -3.63 10.27
C SER A 86 -9.51 -3.58 9.63
N ARG A 87 -10.59 -3.80 10.40
CA ARG A 87 -11.98 -3.67 9.92
C ARG A 87 -12.30 -2.25 9.46
N ALA A 88 -11.95 -1.25 10.26
CA ALA A 88 -12.15 0.15 9.89
C ALA A 88 -11.37 0.52 8.62
N ALA A 89 -10.09 0.11 8.53
CA ALA A 89 -9.27 0.36 7.35
C ALA A 89 -9.83 -0.31 6.09
N HIS A 90 -10.30 -1.56 6.18
CA HIS A 90 -10.98 -2.22 5.06
C HIS A 90 -12.27 -1.51 4.66
N SER A 91 -13.11 -1.12 5.63
CA SER A 91 -14.36 -0.41 5.33
C SER A 91 -14.11 0.93 4.62
N VAL A 92 -13.07 1.67 5.02
CA VAL A 92 -12.69 2.92 4.34
C VAL A 92 -12.13 2.64 2.95
N LEU A 93 -11.29 1.62 2.80
CA LEU A 93 -10.74 1.22 1.51
C LEU A 93 -11.84 0.78 0.54
N ASP A 94 -12.79 -0.03 0.98
CA ASP A 94 -13.93 -0.49 0.17
C ASP A 94 -14.80 0.69 -0.26
N SER A 95 -15.10 1.62 0.66
CA SER A 95 -15.84 2.84 0.35
C SER A 95 -15.09 3.70 -0.67
N TRP A 96 -13.78 3.84 -0.53
CA TRP A 96 -12.96 4.63 -1.45
C TRP A 96 -12.85 3.97 -2.82
N SER A 97 -12.62 2.67 -2.88
CA SER A 97 -12.61 1.90 -4.15
C SER A 97 -13.95 1.98 -4.88
N SER A 98 -15.07 1.88 -4.16
CA SER A 98 -16.40 2.07 -4.76
C SER A 98 -16.60 3.48 -5.30
N THR A 99 -16.15 4.50 -4.56
CA THR A 99 -16.24 5.91 -4.99
C THR A 99 -15.34 6.17 -6.19
N PHE A 100 -14.15 5.58 -6.22
CA PHE A 100 -13.19 5.73 -7.32
C PHE A 100 -13.67 5.09 -8.63
N GLN A 101 -14.54 4.08 -8.57
CA GLN A 101 -15.17 3.48 -9.75
C GLN A 101 -16.38 4.27 -10.27
N ASP A 102 -16.87 5.27 -9.52
CA ASP A 102 -17.94 6.14 -9.98
C ASP A 102 -17.40 7.11 -11.05
N PRO A 103 -17.90 7.06 -12.30
CA PRO A 103 -17.43 7.94 -13.37
C PRO A 103 -17.60 9.43 -13.05
N THR A 104 -18.58 9.79 -12.22
CA THR A 104 -18.81 11.18 -11.80
C THR A 104 -17.76 11.68 -10.82
N TYR A 105 -17.19 10.79 -10.02
CA TYR A 105 -16.10 11.09 -9.10
C TYR A 105 -14.74 11.05 -9.80
N GLN A 106 -14.51 10.03 -10.63
CA GLN A 106 -13.23 9.84 -11.32
C GLN A 106 -12.99 10.88 -12.42
N GLY A 107 -14.07 11.32 -13.09
CA GLY A 107 -14.00 12.23 -14.23
C GLY A 107 -13.61 11.54 -15.53
N SER A 108 -13.69 12.27 -16.65
CA SER A 108 -13.40 11.74 -17.99
C SER A 108 -11.91 11.71 -18.35
N GLU A 109 -11.10 12.51 -17.64
CA GLU A 109 -9.69 12.72 -17.98
C GLU A 109 -8.74 11.80 -17.21
N PHE A 110 -9.25 11.01 -16.26
CA PHE A 110 -8.42 10.13 -15.46
C PHE A 110 -7.87 8.97 -16.32
N LEU A 111 -6.55 8.81 -16.33
CA LEU A 111 -5.90 7.78 -17.13
C LEU A 111 -6.02 6.41 -16.44
N GLU A 112 -6.77 5.50 -17.07
CA GLU A 112 -6.89 4.12 -16.62
C GLU A 112 -5.60 3.34 -16.87
N LEU A 113 -5.00 2.85 -15.79
CA LEU A 113 -3.77 2.05 -15.83
C LEU A 113 -3.99 0.67 -15.23
N GLN A 114 -3.20 -0.27 -15.70
CA GLN A 114 -3.22 -1.66 -15.28
C GLN A 114 -1.99 -2.00 -14.43
N GLN A 115 -2.20 -2.92 -13.49
CA GLN A 115 -1.17 -3.70 -12.81
C GLN A 115 -0.64 -4.81 -13.74
N PRO A 116 0.52 -5.44 -13.45
CA PRO A 116 1.09 -6.49 -14.28
C PRO A 116 0.16 -7.69 -14.55
N ASP A 117 -0.73 -7.97 -13.61
CA ASP A 117 -1.77 -8.99 -13.66
C ASP A 117 -3.05 -8.54 -14.42
N ARG A 118 -2.99 -7.37 -15.08
CA ARG A 118 -4.03 -6.74 -15.91
C ARG A 118 -5.25 -6.21 -15.15
N TRP A 119 -5.22 -6.22 -13.82
CA TRP A 119 -6.24 -5.51 -13.04
C TRP A 119 -6.00 -4.01 -13.10
N LEU A 120 -7.08 -3.22 -13.10
CA LEU A 120 -6.96 -1.77 -12.98
C LEU A 120 -6.26 -1.42 -11.66
N ILE A 121 -5.43 -0.40 -11.70
CA ILE A 121 -4.77 0.09 -10.51
C ILE A 121 -5.82 0.69 -9.59
N GLN A 122 -5.94 0.13 -8.39
CA GLN A 122 -6.84 0.60 -7.36
C GLN A 122 -6.11 1.52 -6.37
N PRO A 123 -6.84 2.45 -5.74
CA PRO A 123 -6.33 3.18 -4.60
C PRO A 123 -5.86 2.23 -3.49
N SER A 124 -4.77 2.56 -2.81
CA SER A 124 -4.27 1.79 -1.67
C SER A 124 -3.58 2.70 -0.67
N TYR A 125 -3.84 2.47 0.62
CA TYR A 125 -3.21 3.19 1.72
C TYR A 125 -1.89 2.54 2.18
N PHE A 126 -1.63 1.28 1.80
CA PHE A 126 -0.48 0.54 2.29
C PHE A 126 0.78 0.91 1.49
N ASN A 127 1.77 1.49 2.17
CA ASN A 127 3.07 1.88 1.59
C ASN A 127 2.97 2.74 0.31
N GLY A 128 1.90 3.52 0.15
CA GLY A 128 1.67 4.33 -1.04
C GLY A 128 1.39 3.56 -2.34
N GLY A 129 1.09 2.27 -2.22
CA GLY A 129 0.77 1.39 -3.33
C GLY A 129 1.86 1.28 -4.40
N SER A 130 1.45 0.81 -5.58
CA SER A 130 2.31 0.68 -6.75
C SER A 130 2.79 2.04 -7.31
N TRP A 131 2.18 3.15 -6.87
CA TRP A 131 2.46 4.50 -7.34
C TRP A 131 3.71 5.07 -6.68
N LEU A 132 3.71 5.22 -5.34
CA LEU A 132 4.85 5.81 -4.65
C LEU A 132 6.11 4.96 -4.78
N SER A 133 5.96 3.63 -4.77
CA SER A 133 7.09 2.72 -4.94
C SER A 133 7.83 2.90 -6.27
N THR A 134 7.12 3.26 -7.35
CA THR A 134 7.71 3.46 -8.68
C THR A 134 8.44 4.81 -8.80
N PHE A 135 8.00 5.86 -8.08
CA PHE A 135 8.45 7.24 -8.30
C PHE A 135 9.12 7.92 -7.11
N ARG A 136 9.42 7.15 -6.05
CA ARG A 136 10.02 7.64 -4.79
C ARG A 136 11.31 8.45 -4.93
N HIS A 137 11.96 8.44 -6.09
CA HIS A 137 13.28 9.03 -6.31
C HIS A 137 13.26 10.44 -6.91
N SER A 138 12.10 10.95 -7.36
CA SER A 138 12.00 12.29 -7.96
C SER A 138 10.62 12.91 -7.76
N ILE A 139 10.58 14.00 -6.98
CA ILE A 139 9.35 14.76 -6.73
C ILE A 139 8.79 15.35 -8.04
N THR A 140 9.68 15.84 -8.91
CA THR A 140 9.29 16.41 -10.20
C THR A 140 8.67 15.37 -11.12
N GLU A 141 9.23 14.16 -11.19
CA GLU A 141 8.64 13.08 -11.98
C GLU A 141 7.31 12.63 -11.38
N PHE A 142 7.22 12.52 -10.05
CA PHE A 142 5.98 12.17 -9.37
C PHE A 142 4.86 13.18 -9.65
N ALA A 143 5.15 14.48 -9.54
CA ALA A 143 4.18 15.55 -9.83
C ALA A 143 3.65 15.45 -11.28
N ARG A 144 4.56 15.26 -12.24
CA ARG A 144 4.20 15.13 -13.67
C ARG A 144 3.35 13.89 -13.95
N ILE A 145 3.54 12.83 -13.18
CA ILE A 145 2.74 11.60 -13.29
C ILE A 145 1.36 11.80 -12.71
N CYS A 146 1.26 12.41 -11.52
CA CYS A 146 -0.02 12.80 -10.96
C CYS A 146 -0.78 13.68 -11.94
N GLN A 147 -0.13 14.72 -12.48
CA GLN A 147 -0.70 15.59 -13.51
C GLN A 147 -1.17 14.79 -14.73
N CYS A 148 -0.29 13.99 -15.35
CA CYS A 148 -0.63 13.13 -16.50
C CYS A 148 -1.86 12.25 -16.25
N ILE A 149 -1.94 11.64 -15.08
CA ILE A 149 -2.99 10.66 -14.76
C ILE A 149 -4.29 11.34 -14.38
N THR A 150 -4.25 12.44 -13.65
CA THR A 150 -5.45 13.15 -13.18
C THR A 150 -6.10 14.01 -14.26
N GLY A 151 -5.39 14.29 -15.36
CA GLY A 151 -5.85 15.27 -16.35
C GLY A 151 -5.44 16.71 -16.02
N ASP A 152 -4.70 16.93 -14.93
CA ASP A 152 -4.34 18.26 -14.43
C ASP A 152 -3.00 18.77 -14.98
N ALA A 153 -2.53 18.26 -16.11
CA ALA A 153 -1.27 18.73 -16.65
C ALA A 153 -1.45 20.11 -17.31
N PRO A 154 -0.48 21.03 -17.17
CA PRO A 154 -0.56 22.39 -17.70
C PRO A 154 -0.30 22.42 -19.21
N ILE A 155 -1.26 21.88 -19.94
CA ILE A 155 -1.30 21.83 -21.40
C ILE A 155 -2.58 22.50 -21.91
N GLY A 156 -2.77 22.52 -23.22
CA GLY A 156 -3.90 23.21 -23.84
C GLY A 156 -5.29 22.86 -23.30
N ALA A 157 -5.56 21.59 -22.97
CA ALA A 157 -6.83 21.19 -22.35
C ALA A 157 -7.06 21.85 -20.99
N TYR A 158 -6.03 21.89 -20.14
CA TYR A 158 -6.07 22.57 -18.84
C TYR A 158 -6.29 24.07 -19.00
N TYR A 159 -5.53 24.73 -19.88
CA TYR A 159 -5.70 26.17 -20.11
C TYR A 159 -7.10 26.51 -20.64
N CYS A 160 -7.66 25.67 -21.51
CA CYS A 160 -9.00 25.83 -22.03
C CYS A 160 -10.05 25.70 -20.92
N HIS A 161 -9.92 24.68 -20.07
CA HIS A 161 -10.84 24.42 -18.95
C HIS A 161 -10.86 25.58 -17.94
N PHE A 162 -9.68 26.06 -17.56
CA PHE A 162 -9.52 27.16 -16.59
C PHE A 162 -9.58 28.56 -17.21
N LYS A 163 -9.83 28.68 -18.52
CA LYS A 163 -9.91 29.95 -19.26
C LYS A 163 -8.64 30.81 -19.10
N ILE A 164 -7.49 30.16 -19.10
CA ILE A 164 -6.19 30.81 -19.03
C ILE A 164 -5.79 31.25 -20.44
N ASN A 165 -5.28 32.48 -20.58
CA ASN A 165 -4.89 33.05 -21.87
C ASN A 165 -3.51 32.54 -22.33
N GLU A 166 -3.42 31.24 -22.60
CA GLU A 166 -2.24 30.54 -23.09
C GLU A 166 -2.57 29.75 -24.36
N PRO A 167 -1.58 29.35 -25.17
CA PRO A 167 -1.83 28.54 -26.36
C PRO A 167 -2.49 27.20 -26.03
N HIS A 168 -3.65 26.95 -26.64
CA HIS A 168 -4.40 25.69 -26.49
C HIS A 168 -3.96 24.59 -27.46
N GLY A 169 -3.47 24.98 -28.64
CA GLY A 169 -3.10 24.05 -29.71
C GLY A 169 -1.76 23.36 -29.44
N CYS A 170 -1.58 22.17 -29.99
CA CYS A 170 -0.27 21.53 -30.00
C CYS A 170 0.56 22.04 -31.18
N THR A 171 1.87 22.14 -30.98
CA THR A 171 2.84 22.52 -32.02
C THR A 171 2.89 21.55 -33.20
N CYS A 172 2.31 20.36 -33.08
CA CYS A 172 2.15 19.42 -34.20
C CYS A 172 1.01 19.81 -35.16
N GLY A 173 0.22 20.85 -34.84
CA GLY A 173 -0.93 21.32 -35.61
C GLY A 173 -2.29 20.93 -35.05
N ALA A 174 -2.35 20.14 -33.98
CA ALA A 174 -3.64 19.80 -33.34
C ALA A 174 -4.27 21.03 -32.67
N ALA A 175 -5.58 21.22 -32.87
CA ALA A 175 -6.31 22.37 -32.35
C ALA A 175 -6.34 22.45 -30.81
N LEU A 176 -6.29 21.30 -30.13
CA LEU A 176 -6.24 21.19 -28.69
C LEU A 176 -5.19 20.17 -28.26
N GLN A 177 -4.29 20.58 -27.37
CA GLN A 177 -3.33 19.70 -26.74
C GLN A 177 -3.97 19.05 -25.49
N SER A 178 -4.55 17.86 -25.65
CA SER A 178 -5.06 17.02 -24.55
C SER A 178 -4.08 15.92 -24.15
N HIS A 179 -4.31 15.28 -23.01
CA HIS A 179 -3.51 14.14 -22.54
C HIS A 179 -3.62 12.98 -23.54
N GLN A 180 -4.85 12.71 -24.01
CA GLN A 180 -5.11 11.72 -25.05
C GLN A 180 -4.32 12.03 -26.33
N HIS A 181 -4.30 13.30 -26.77
CA HIS A 181 -3.51 13.70 -27.92
C HIS A 181 -2.01 13.43 -27.70
N VAL A 182 -1.46 13.89 -26.57
CA VAL A 182 -0.03 13.77 -26.24
C VAL A 182 0.41 12.31 -26.17
N LEU A 183 -0.37 11.44 -25.53
CA LEU A 183 -0.02 10.03 -25.35
C LEU A 183 -0.23 9.21 -26.62
N PHE A 184 -1.36 9.40 -27.31
CA PHE A 184 -1.82 8.45 -28.34
C PHE A 184 -1.74 8.96 -29.77
N HIS A 185 -1.62 10.27 -30.01
CA HIS A 185 -1.81 10.85 -31.35
C HIS A 185 -0.70 11.82 -31.80
N CYS A 186 0.14 12.32 -30.90
CA CYS A 186 1.12 13.36 -31.20
C CYS A 186 2.44 12.80 -31.78
N CYS A 187 2.35 12.03 -32.88
CA CYS A 187 3.48 11.32 -33.50
C CYS A 187 4.65 12.22 -33.90
N ASN A 188 4.36 13.49 -34.23
CA ASN A 188 5.36 14.45 -34.68
C ASN A 188 6.24 15.01 -33.55
N ARG A 189 5.79 14.90 -32.29
CA ARG A 189 6.48 15.48 -31.13
C ARG A 189 6.91 14.43 -30.12
N TYR A 190 6.14 13.34 -30.01
CA TYR A 190 6.36 12.29 -29.04
C TYR A 190 6.32 10.94 -29.75
N SER A 191 7.22 10.02 -29.38
CA SER A 191 7.09 8.62 -29.76
C SER A 191 5.75 8.12 -29.21
N VAL A 192 4.83 7.73 -30.08
CA VAL A 192 3.51 7.24 -29.68
C VAL A 192 3.71 6.09 -28.71
N HIS A 193 3.26 6.28 -27.49
CA HIS A 193 3.33 5.29 -26.44
C HIS A 193 1.92 5.08 -25.94
N TYR A 194 1.44 3.85 -25.98
CA TYR A 194 0.13 3.49 -25.43
C TYR A 194 0.36 2.99 -24.00
N PRO A 195 0.47 3.88 -22.99
CA PRO A 195 0.78 3.43 -21.64
C PRO A 195 -0.37 2.58 -21.14
N ARG A 196 -0.07 1.31 -20.84
CA ARG A 196 -1.00 0.42 -20.15
C ARG A 196 -0.63 0.26 -18.69
N PHE A 197 0.64 0.44 -18.36
CA PHE A 197 1.18 0.24 -17.01
C PHE A 197 1.86 1.51 -16.51
N LEU A 198 1.98 1.68 -15.18
CA LEU A 198 2.71 2.82 -14.59
C LEU A 198 4.15 2.98 -15.12
N ARG A 199 4.84 1.86 -15.37
CA ARG A 199 6.20 1.85 -15.94
C ARG A 199 6.27 2.43 -17.36
N ASP A 200 5.18 2.34 -18.12
CA ASP A 200 5.12 2.85 -19.49
C ASP A 200 5.09 4.38 -19.45
N ILE A 201 4.27 4.95 -18.55
CA ILE A 201 4.27 6.39 -18.28
C ILE A 201 5.63 6.84 -17.75
N ALA A 202 6.20 6.11 -16.80
CA ALA A 202 7.52 6.41 -16.25
C ALA A 202 8.56 6.54 -17.38
N SER A 203 8.59 5.56 -18.28
CA SER A 203 9.47 5.56 -19.44
C SER A 203 9.17 6.74 -20.37
N PHE A 204 7.90 7.00 -20.68
CA PHE A 204 7.49 8.11 -21.53
C PHE A 204 7.97 9.47 -20.98
N LEU A 205 7.79 9.74 -19.69
CA LEU A 205 8.18 11.02 -19.09
C LEU A 205 9.69 11.19 -18.98
N LYS A 206 10.43 10.09 -18.86
CA LYS A 206 11.90 10.10 -18.89
C LYS A 206 12.43 10.47 -20.28
N HIS A 207 11.78 10.00 -21.35
CA HIS A 207 12.14 10.38 -22.72
C HIS A 207 11.65 11.78 -23.10
N ASN A 208 10.63 12.30 -22.42
CA ASN A 208 10.01 13.59 -22.71
C ASN A 208 10.06 14.50 -21.47
N PRO A 209 11.22 15.04 -21.08
CA PRO A 209 11.42 15.64 -19.75
C PRO A 209 10.59 16.91 -19.47
N THR A 210 10.03 17.55 -20.49
CA THR A 210 9.23 18.78 -20.36
C THR A 210 7.72 18.55 -20.45
N VAL A 211 7.27 17.35 -20.82
CA VAL A 211 5.84 17.10 -21.02
C VAL A 211 5.11 16.97 -19.68
N PHE A 212 3.87 17.47 -19.63
CA PHE A 212 2.99 17.45 -18.46
C PHE A 212 3.52 18.13 -17.19
N GLY A 213 4.62 18.88 -17.26
CA GLY A 213 5.08 19.69 -16.13
C GLY A 213 4.77 21.15 -16.36
N PHE A 214 4.60 21.92 -15.28
CA PHE A 214 4.61 23.37 -15.38
C PHE A 214 5.96 23.81 -15.94
N ASN A 215 5.94 24.73 -16.90
CA ASN A 215 7.18 25.39 -17.32
C ASN A 215 7.78 26.02 -16.06
N ARG A 216 8.99 25.57 -15.71
CA ARG A 216 9.78 26.31 -14.73
C ARG A 216 10.21 27.58 -15.41
N ASP A 217 9.53 28.68 -15.10
CA ASP A 217 10.19 29.96 -15.22
C ASP A 217 11.50 29.87 -14.45
N SER A 218 12.59 30.30 -15.08
CA SER A 218 13.91 30.39 -14.47
C SER A 218 13.94 31.27 -13.21
N SER A 219 12.86 32.04 -12.98
CA SER A 219 12.54 32.72 -11.74
C SER A 219 11.59 31.86 -10.90
N GLY A 220 12.15 30.93 -10.13
CA GLY A 220 11.37 30.03 -9.30
C GLY A 220 10.44 30.76 -8.33
N VAL A 221 9.16 30.44 -8.42
CA VAL A 221 8.25 30.34 -7.27
C VAL A 221 7.30 29.20 -7.57
N GLY A 222 7.43 28.12 -6.81
CA GLY A 222 6.55 26.96 -6.79
C GLY A 222 6.66 26.30 -5.43
#